data_AF-A0AAX2IKV4-F1
#
_entry.id   AF-A0AAX2IKV4-F1
#
_cell.length_a   1.000
_cell.length_b   1.000
_cell.length_c   1.000
_cell.angle_alpha   90.00
_cell.angle_beta   90.00
_cell.angle_gamma   90.00
#
_symmetry.space_group_name_H-M   'P 1'
#
loop_
_entity.id
_entity.type
_entity.pdbx_description
1 polymer ?
#
loop_
_entity_poly.entity_id
_entity_poly.type
_entity_poly.pdbx_seq_one_letter_code
_entity_poly.pdbx_strand_id
1 'polypeptide(L)' 'MSIHIQSRLGDYLYLAMGDCNGHKVVIAVGYTYGYADKKAKQFEEASQGTVKYIDISVVKSGDKEKCKTLEKLV' A
#
# COMPACT_ATOMS: atom_id res chain seq x y z
N MET A 1 -11.21 -3.42 -19.58
CA MET A 1 -11.81 -2.09 -19.39
C MET A 1 -11.03 -1.41 -18.28
N SER A 2 -10.03 -0.61 -18.63
CA SER A 2 -9.13 0.03 -17.66
C SER A 2 -9.77 1.32 -17.19
N ILE A 3 -10.15 1.37 -15.91
CA ILE A 3 -10.75 2.55 -15.30
C ILE A 3 -9.62 3.57 -15.07
N HIS A 4 -9.47 4.52 -15.99
CA HIS A 4 -8.58 5.67 -15.80
C HIS A 4 -9.23 6.64 -14.81
N ILE A 5 -9.01 6.41 -13.51
CA ILE A 5 -9.31 7.42 -12.51
C ILE A 5 -8.28 8.54 -12.72
N GLN A 6 -8.71 9.68 -13.28
CA GLN A 6 -7.93 10.92 -13.32
C GLN A 6 -7.82 11.51 -11.91
N SER A 7 -7.09 10.83 -11.03
CA SER A 7 -6.72 11.36 -9.72
C SER A 7 -5.46 12.21 -9.89
N ARG A 8 -5.44 13.41 -9.32
CA ARG A 8 -4.22 14.20 -9.20
C ARG A 8 -3.30 13.52 -8.19
N LEU A 9 -1.99 13.71 -8.35
CA LEU A 9 -1.02 13.28 -7.36
C LEU A 9 -1.38 13.92 -6.01
N GLY A 10 -1.47 13.11 -4.96
CA GLY A 10 -1.88 13.59 -3.64
C GLY A 10 -3.38 13.51 -3.36
N ASP A 11 -4.25 13.18 -4.32
CA ASP A 11 -5.67 12.91 -4.02
C ASP A 11 -5.82 11.63 -3.18
N TYR A 12 -4.91 10.67 -3.35
CA TYR A 12 -4.93 9.39 -2.65
C TYR A 12 -3.56 9.04 -2.09
N LEU A 13 -3.59 8.36 -0.95
CA LEU A 13 -2.48 7.67 -0.33
C LEU A 13 -2.65 6.16 -0.55
N TYR A 14 -1.57 5.53 -0.98
CA TYR A 14 -1.45 4.09 -1.14
C TYR A 14 -0.65 3.57 0.04
N LEU A 15 -1.32 2.85 0.94
CA LEU A 15 -0.77 2.28 2.16
C LEU A 15 -0.50 0.80 1.93
N ALA A 16 0.76 0.43 1.76
CA ALA A 16 1.14 -0.97 1.73
C ALA A 16 1.06 -1.55 3.14
N MET A 17 0.32 -2.65 3.28
CA MET A 17 0.04 -3.33 4.53
C MET A 17 0.89 -4.59 4.65
N GLY A 18 1.45 -4.82 5.82
CA GLY A 18 2.16 -6.06 6.15
C GLY A 18 1.60 -6.73 7.40
N ASP A 19 1.86 -8.02 7.54
CA ASP A 19 1.78 -8.75 8.80
C ASP A 19 3.13 -8.65 9.51
N CYS A 20 3.12 -8.21 10.75
CA CYS A 20 4.29 -8.22 11.63
C CYS A 20 3.88 -8.90 12.93
N ASN A 21 4.33 -10.13 13.15
CA ASN A 21 3.98 -10.95 14.31
C ASN A 21 2.46 -11.04 14.57
N GLY A 22 1.65 -11.25 13.51
CA GLY A 22 0.19 -11.33 13.61
C GLY A 22 -0.54 -10.00 13.72
N HIS A 23 0.17 -8.88 13.68
CA HIS A 23 -0.42 -7.54 13.64
C HIS A 23 -0.36 -6.96 12.23
N LYS A 24 -1.50 -6.47 11.75
CA LYS A 24 -1.57 -5.75 10.47
C LYS A 24 -1.03 -4.33 10.66
N VAL A 25 0.06 -4.00 9.97
CA VAL A 25 0.77 -2.73 10.06
C VAL A 25 0.95 -2.09 8.68
N VAL A 26 1.09 -0.76 8.63
CA VAL A 26 1.50 -0.06 7.40
C VAL A 26 3.01 -0.12 7.29
N ILE A 27 3.53 -0.62 6.17
CA ILE A 27 4.96 -0.83 5.94
C ILE A 27 5.55 0.10 4.89
N ALA A 28 4.72 0.67 4.02
CA ALA A 28 5.11 1.73 3.10
C ALA A 28 3.92 2.63 2.74
N VAL A 29 4.22 3.89 2.42
CA VAL A 29 3.23 4.87 1.97
C VAL A 29 3.73 5.54 0.71
N GLY A 30 2.84 5.72 -0.28
CA GLY A 30 3.15 6.44 -1.50
C GLY A 30 1.95 7.19 -2.07
N TYR A 31 2.21 8.23 -2.85
CA TYR A 31 1.19 8.92 -3.64
C TYR A 31 0.83 8.20 -4.94
N THR A 32 1.59 7.15 -5.28
CA THR A 32 1.31 6.26 -6.41
C THR A 32 1.41 4.81 -5.94
N TYR A 33 0.58 3.94 -6.52
CA TYR A 33 0.60 2.50 -6.25
C TYR A 33 2.00 1.91 -6.44
N GLY A 34 2.64 2.18 -7.59
CA GLY A 34 3.94 1.59 -7.94
C GLY A 34 5.06 1.99 -6.98
N TYR A 35 5.03 3.21 -6.42
CA TYR A 35 6.02 3.62 -5.43
C TYR A 35 5.80 2.92 -4.09
N ALA A 36 4.55 2.84 -3.62
CA ALA A 36 4.21 2.13 -2.38
C ALA A 36 4.56 0.64 -2.47
N ASP A 37 4.21 -0.02 -3.58
CA ASP A 37 4.52 -1.44 -3.83
C ASP A 37 6.03 -1.70 -3.87
N LYS A 38 6.79 -0.87 -4.60
CA LYS A 38 8.25 -0.96 -4.65
C LYS A 38 8.87 -0.87 -3.26
N LYS A 39 8.42 0.08 -2.44
CA LYS A 39 8.95 0.28 -1.09
C LYS A 39 8.55 -0.85 -0.13
N ALA A 40 7.34 -1.37 -0.26
CA ALA A 40 6.87 -2.51 0.51
C ALA A 40 7.71 -3.77 0.25
N LYS A 41 8.00 -4.09 -1.02
CA LYS A 41 8.87 -5.21 -1.41
C LYS A 41 10.28 -5.07 -0.84
N GLN A 42 10.89 -3.88 -1.00
CA GLN A 42 12.21 -3.59 -0.41
C GLN A 42 12.23 -3.77 1.11
N PHE A 43 11.15 -3.38 1.80
CA PHE A 43 11.05 -3.53 3.25
C PHE A 43 10.84 -4.99 3.67
N GLU A 44 9.99 -5.74 2.96
CA GLU A 44 9.80 -7.18 3.18
C GLU A 44 11.13 -7.92 3.05
N GLU A 45 11.91 -7.67 1.98
CA GLU A 45 13.24 -8.24 1.77
C GLU A 45 14.21 -7.89 2.92
N ALA A 46 14.24 -6.62 3.34
CA ALA A 46 15.11 -6.15 4.42
C ALA A 46 14.69 -6.67 5.82
N SER A 47 13.41 -7.03 6.00
CA SER A 47 12.87 -7.51 7.28
C SER A 47 13.28 -8.95 7.61
N GLN A 48 13.92 -9.66 6.67
CA GLN A 48 14.41 -11.03 6.84
C GLN A 48 13.33 -12.01 7.35
N GLY A 49 12.10 -11.84 6.88
CA GLY A 49 10.96 -12.71 7.24
C GLY A 49 10.20 -12.27 8.49
N THR A 50 10.61 -11.19 9.17
CA THR A 50 9.86 -10.63 10.31
C THR A 50 8.54 -10.00 9.85
N VAL A 51 8.52 -9.44 8.65
CA VAL A 51 7.36 -8.77 8.08
C VAL A 51 6.99 -9.41 6.76
N LYS A 52 5.69 -9.68 6.56
CA LYS A 52 5.14 -10.21 5.32
C LYS A 52 4.23 -9.20 4.65
N TYR A 53 4.52 -8.82 3.42
CA TYR A 53 3.71 -7.89 2.64
C TYR A 53 2.42 -8.57 2.13
N ILE A 54 1.28 -7.96 2.45
CA ILE A 54 -0.06 -8.50 2.21
C ILE A 54 -0.75 -7.82 1.01
N ASP A 55 -1.11 -6.54 1.16
CA ASP A 55 -2.00 -5.80 0.26
C ASP A 55 -1.70 -4.30 0.27
N ILE A 56 -2.31 -3.53 -0.64
CA ILE A 56 -2.28 -2.06 -0.61
C ILE A 56 -3.68 -1.52 -0.36
N SER A 57 -3.85 -0.74 0.70
CA SER A 57 -5.06 0.03 0.97
C SER A 57 -4.95 1.44 0.38
N VAL A 58 -6.00 1.88 -0.33
CA VAL A 58 -6.11 3.22 -0.91
C VAL A 58 -7.01 4.06 -0.04
N VAL A 59 -6.49 5.20 0.40
CA VAL A 59 -7.19 6.16 1.25
C VAL A 59 -7.18 7.50 0.55
N LYS A 60 -8.29 8.23 0.54
CA LYS A 60 -8.32 9.59 0.03
C LYS A 60 -7.62 10.53 1.02
N SER A 61 -6.78 11.42 0.53
CA SER A 61 -6.02 12.32 1.40
C SER A 61 -6.94 13.23 2.19
N GLY A 62 -6.72 13.29 3.51
CA GLY A 62 -7.57 14.04 4.45
C GLY A 62 -8.75 13.23 5.01
N ASP A 63 -9.06 12.06 4.44
CA ASP A 63 -10.05 11.15 4.99
C ASP A 63 -9.42 10.18 5.99
N LYS A 64 -10.21 9.73 6.97
CA LYS A 64 -9.81 8.76 8.00
C LYS A 64 -10.18 7.32 7.64
N GLU A 65 -11.02 7.15 6.63
CA GLU A 65 -11.57 5.85 6.24
C GLU A 65 -10.96 5.37 4.93
N LYS A 66 -10.68 4.06 4.86
CA LYS A 66 -10.14 3.44 3.65
C LYS A 66 -11.19 3.45 2.53
N CYS A 67 -10.77 3.78 1.31
CA CYS A 67 -11.65 3.74 0.15
C CYS A 67 -11.74 2.33 -0.44
N LYS A 68 -10.58 1.68 -0.63
CA LYS A 68 -10.48 0.38 -1.29
C LYS A 68 -9.22 -0.37 -0.86
N THR A 69 -9.23 -1.69 -0.93
CA THR A 69 -8.02 -2.53 -0.83
C THR A 69 -7.72 -3.14 -2.20
N LEU A 70 -6.45 -3.14 -2.58
CA LEU A 70 -5.91 -3.68 -3.82
C LEU A 70 -4.99 -4.86 -3.48
N GLU A 71 -5.14 -5.96 -4.21
CA GLU A 71 -4.25 -7.10 -4.10
C GLU A 71 -2.88 -6.77 -4.72
N LYS A 72 -1.81 -7.38 -4.20
CA LYS A 72 -0.48 -7.24 -4.77
C LYS A 72 -0.41 -7.92 -6.13
N LEU A 73 0.24 -7.27 -7.10
CA LEU A 73 0.58 -7.91 -8.38
C LEU A 73 1.70 -8.94 -8.12
N VAL A 74 1.36 -10.22 -8.34
CA VAL A 74 2.26 -11.38 -8.26
C VAL A 74 3.31 -11.30 -9.34
#